data_AF-A0A962MLM4-F1
#
_entry.id   AF-A0A962MLM4-F1
#
_cell.length_a   1.000
_cell.length_b   1.000
_cell.length_c   1.000
_cell.angle_alpha   90.00
_cell.angle_beta   90.00
_cell.angle_gamma   90.00
#
_symmetry.space_group_name_H-M   'P 1'
#
loop_
_entity.id
_entity.type
_entity.pdbx_description
1 polymer ?
#
loop_
_entity_poly.entity_id
_entity_poly.type
_entity_poly.pdbx_seq_one_letter_code
_entity_poly.pdbx_strand_id
1 'polypeptide(L)'
;MKRLLYAYIAAGLLILGVITPLSQGFAQNAPAYRSFQKATPQTLEEAMRAPRVPGMPQQLKFPYKQPLEPVFDKVRFIKQEPPSTLRERIERLIHGIYVDIPPEYDLYGYEIRRYMAHIGGQAVLNSSQNIQGQLKNIKTAEIILRYWHKEIDKEASVIETEIEKTNASPSVRSSFKYHRGVAQAFFVEANSWLGNNRKLLEYLDDIGVDSYEFKDPDMTFKNFMQLQQYAIHLKARNDALEQIQGYTPFLRMVY
;
A
#
# COMPACT_ATOMS: atom_id res chain seq x y z
N MET A 1 -24.90 16.94 -69.30
CA MET A 1 -25.55 18.20 -68.91
C MET A 1 -25.39 18.33 -67.39
N LYS A 2 -24.43 19.14 -66.91
CA LYS A 2 -24.63 20.46 -66.25
C LYS A 2 -25.61 20.37 -65.07
N ARG A 3 -25.08 20.27 -63.85
CA ARG A 3 -24.83 21.36 -62.86
C ARG A 3 -26.05 21.62 -61.96
N LEU A 4 -25.86 21.47 -60.65
CA LEU A 4 -26.13 22.55 -59.69
C LEU A 4 -25.46 22.26 -58.34
N LEU A 5 -24.65 23.23 -57.94
CA LEU A 5 -23.97 23.45 -56.67
C LEU A 5 -24.89 24.29 -55.75
N TYR A 6 -24.43 24.59 -54.53
CA TYR A 6 -24.98 25.43 -53.43
C TYR A 6 -25.63 24.60 -52.31
N ALA A 7 -25.01 24.37 -51.13
CA ALA A 7 -24.42 25.26 -50.11
C ALA A 7 -25.45 26.19 -49.43
N TYR A 8 -25.67 26.01 -48.12
CA TYR A 8 -25.89 26.99 -47.01
C TYR A 8 -26.39 26.20 -45.77
N ILE A 9 -25.56 25.95 -44.74
CA ILE A 9 -25.32 26.70 -43.49
C ILE A 9 -26.34 26.43 -42.35
N ALA A 10 -25.77 25.88 -41.27
CA ALA A 10 -26.00 26.09 -39.83
C ALA A 10 -27.40 25.91 -39.18
N ALA A 11 -27.46 24.89 -38.32
CA ALA A 11 -27.91 24.93 -36.92
C ALA A 11 -27.65 23.54 -36.33
N GLY A 12 -27.05 23.30 -35.17
CA GLY A 12 -26.58 24.15 -34.09
C GLY A 12 -26.30 23.24 -32.89
N LEU A 13 -25.31 23.65 -32.09
CA LEU A 13 -25.14 23.39 -30.66
C LEU A 13 -24.69 21.99 -30.15
N LEU A 14 -23.44 22.01 -29.67
CA LEU A 14 -23.04 21.70 -28.29
C LEU A 14 -23.35 20.30 -27.73
N ILE A 15 -22.35 19.41 -27.81
CA ILE A 15 -21.99 18.53 -26.67
C ILE A 15 -20.45 18.50 -26.55
N LEU A 16 -19.89 19.58 -26.01
CA LEU A 16 -18.68 19.50 -25.18
C LEU A 16 -19.17 19.17 -23.76
N GLY A 17 -19.28 17.88 -23.47
CA GLY A 17 -19.69 17.35 -22.18
C GLY A 17 -18.51 16.73 -21.46
N VAL A 18 -17.78 17.57 -20.74
CA VAL A 18 -17.14 17.31 -19.44
C VAL A 18 -16.87 15.84 -19.11
N ILE A 19 -15.59 15.44 -19.22
CA ILE A 19 -15.03 14.32 -18.45
C ILE A 19 -15.06 14.78 -16.99
N THR A 20 -16.10 14.41 -16.26
CA THR A 20 -16.11 14.49 -14.79
C THR A 20 -15.30 13.30 -14.26
N PRO A 21 -14.29 13.53 -13.40
CA PRO A 21 -13.74 12.43 -12.63
C PRO A 21 -14.81 11.95 -11.63
N LEU A 22 -15.24 10.71 -11.79
CA LEU A 22 -15.97 9.95 -10.76
C LEU A 22 -14.99 9.66 -9.61
N SER A 23 -14.68 10.70 -8.83
CA SER A 23 -13.86 10.61 -7.61
C SER A 23 -14.53 11.34 -6.43
N GLN A 24 -15.86 11.41 -6.43
CA GLN A 24 -16.64 11.91 -5.29
C GLN A 24 -17.82 10.97 -5.07
N GLY A 25 -17.72 10.11 -4.06
CA GLY A 25 -18.85 9.25 -3.68
C GLY A 25 -18.57 8.01 -2.83
N PHE A 26 -17.33 7.66 -2.49
CA PHE A 26 -17.05 6.39 -1.78
C PHE A 26 -16.31 6.54 -0.44
N ALA A 27 -16.47 7.68 0.24
CA ALA A 27 -15.90 7.91 1.57
C ALA A 27 -16.95 8.23 2.65
N GLN A 28 -18.19 7.74 2.49
CA GLN A 28 -19.24 7.89 3.50
C GLN A 28 -19.79 6.51 3.85
N ASN A 29 -19.17 5.88 4.85
CA ASN A 29 -19.67 4.82 5.74
C ASN A 29 -18.55 3.92 6.29
N ALA A 30 -17.36 4.48 6.54
CA ALA A 30 -16.42 3.89 7.49
C ALA A 30 -16.76 4.42 8.89
N PRO A 31 -17.00 3.56 9.90
CA PRO A 31 -17.33 4.00 11.25
C PRO A 31 -16.20 4.85 11.84
N ALA A 32 -16.61 5.91 12.51
CA ALA A 32 -15.76 6.94 13.09
C ALA A 32 -14.74 6.38 14.10
N TYR A 33 -13.45 6.51 13.79
CA TYR A 33 -12.37 6.51 14.78
C TYR A 33 -11.48 7.73 14.57
N ARG A 34 -11.99 8.90 14.99
CA ARG A 34 -11.17 10.08 15.30
C ARG A 34 -10.67 9.97 16.73
N SER A 35 -9.49 9.36 16.92
CA SER A 35 -8.61 9.61 18.08
C SER A 35 -7.32 8.77 18.02
N PHE A 36 -6.61 8.78 16.90
CA PHE A 36 -5.16 8.58 16.96
C PHE A 36 -4.52 9.97 17.02
N GLN A 37 -3.79 10.20 18.10
CA GLN A 37 -3.18 11.48 18.45
C GLN A 37 -2.38 12.03 17.27
N LYS A 38 -2.69 13.28 16.92
CA LYS A 38 -1.92 14.11 16.00
C LYS A 38 -0.48 14.25 16.52
N ALA A 39 0.43 13.41 16.04
CA ALA A 39 1.77 13.91 15.74
C ALA A 39 1.65 14.62 14.38
N THR A 40 1.31 15.91 14.44
CA THR A 40 0.98 16.72 13.27
C THR A 40 2.20 16.87 12.35
N PRO A 41 2.02 16.91 11.01
CA PRO A 41 3.06 17.30 10.03
C PRO A 41 3.70 18.69 10.22
N GLN A 42 3.20 19.48 11.18
CA GLN A 42 3.70 20.82 11.50
C GLN A 42 5.16 20.83 11.97
N THR A 43 5.63 19.76 12.62
CA THR A 43 7.02 19.69 13.11
C THR A 43 8.05 19.52 12.00
N LEU A 44 7.70 18.93 10.84
CA LEU A 44 8.62 18.69 9.73
C LEU A 44 8.87 19.95 8.90
N GLU A 45 7.81 20.69 8.56
CA GLU A 45 7.94 21.96 7.82
C GLU A 45 8.59 23.06 8.68
N GLU A 46 8.29 23.11 9.98
CA GLU A 46 8.94 24.06 10.92
C GLU A 46 10.42 23.72 11.12
N ALA A 47 10.76 22.44 11.24
CA ALA A 47 12.15 21.94 11.24
C ALA A 47 12.93 22.35 10.00
N MET A 48 12.31 22.26 8.82
CA MET A 48 12.92 22.63 7.53
C MET A 48 13.04 24.15 7.33
N ARG A 49 12.30 24.96 8.09
CA ARG A 49 12.31 26.44 8.04
C ARG A 49 13.15 27.10 9.13
N ALA A 50 13.64 26.37 10.13
CA ALA A 50 14.42 26.94 11.23
C ALA A 50 15.76 27.55 10.74
N PRO A 51 16.17 28.74 11.25
CA PRO A 51 17.41 29.39 10.85
C PRO A 51 18.63 28.54 11.20
N ARG A 52 19.57 28.43 10.24
CA ARG A 52 20.78 27.61 10.36
C ARG A 52 21.80 28.30 11.27
N VAL A 53 22.19 27.66 12.37
CA VAL A 53 23.37 28.07 13.16
C VAL A 53 24.59 27.28 12.66
N PRO A 54 25.63 27.92 12.09
CA PRO A 54 26.83 27.23 11.64
C PRO A 54 27.58 26.62 12.83
N GLY A 55 27.95 25.34 12.74
CA GLY A 55 28.82 24.68 13.72
C GLY A 55 28.12 23.93 14.86
N MET A 56 26.79 23.94 14.95
CA MET A 56 26.06 23.04 15.85
C MET A 56 25.58 21.78 15.08
N PRO A 57 25.74 20.56 15.62
CA PRO A 57 24.99 19.41 15.11
C PRO A 57 23.51 19.73 15.26
N GLN A 58 22.80 19.85 14.13
CA GLN A 58 21.35 20.01 14.14
C GLN A 58 20.73 18.69 14.63
N GLN A 59 20.53 18.58 15.94
CA GLN A 59 19.73 17.53 16.55
C GLN A 59 18.25 17.83 16.29
N LEU A 60 17.80 17.49 15.08
CA LEU A 60 16.40 17.51 14.72
C LEU A 60 15.75 16.25 15.28
N LYS A 61 15.02 16.41 16.38
CA LYS A 61 14.30 15.34 17.07
C LYS A 61 13.09 14.92 16.23
N PHE A 62 12.97 13.63 15.95
CA PHE A 62 11.85 13.06 15.22
C PHE A 62 11.28 11.94 16.08
N PRO A 63 10.09 12.12 16.70
CA PRO A 63 9.49 11.06 17.50
C PRO A 63 9.08 9.89 16.59
N TYR A 64 9.85 8.82 16.59
CA TYR A 64 9.52 7.52 15.97
C TYR A 64 9.10 6.52 17.06
N LYS A 65 7.81 6.21 17.19
CA LYS A 65 7.37 5.16 18.11
C LYS A 65 7.60 3.78 17.46
N GLN A 66 8.48 2.96 18.02
CA GLN A 66 8.65 1.57 17.59
C GLN A 66 7.32 0.81 17.73
N PRO A 67 6.78 0.20 16.65
CA PRO A 67 5.71 -0.79 16.77
C PRO A 67 6.27 -2.04 17.47
N LEU A 68 5.52 -2.67 18.37
CA LEU A 68 5.91 -3.98 18.89
C LEU A 68 5.89 -4.95 17.69
N GLU A 69 6.97 -5.70 17.52
CA GLU A 69 7.09 -6.60 16.38
C GLU A 69 6.14 -7.79 16.57
N PRO A 70 5.23 -8.05 15.62
CA PRO A 70 4.35 -9.22 15.72
C PRO A 70 5.15 -10.51 15.60
N VAL A 71 4.87 -11.48 16.46
CA VAL A 71 5.44 -12.84 16.34
C VAL A 71 4.59 -13.62 15.35
N PHE A 72 5.20 -14.02 14.23
CA PHE A 72 4.57 -14.84 13.19
C PHE A 72 5.27 -16.19 13.11
N ASP A 73 4.58 -17.25 13.56
CA ASP A 73 5.09 -18.62 13.47
C ASP A 73 5.08 -19.17 12.04
N LYS A 74 5.84 -20.23 11.78
CA LYS A 74 5.69 -20.96 10.52
C LYS A 74 4.40 -21.77 10.57
N VAL A 75 3.51 -21.51 9.61
CA VAL A 75 2.23 -22.21 9.48
C VAL A 75 2.31 -23.27 8.39
N ARG A 76 1.63 -24.40 8.60
CA ARG A 76 1.42 -25.40 7.55
C ARG A 76 0.15 -25.05 6.77
N PHE A 77 0.31 -24.65 5.52
CA PHE A 77 -0.83 -24.27 4.69
C PHE A 77 -1.74 -25.45 4.35
N ILE A 78 -3.04 -25.21 4.44
CA ILE A 78 -4.11 -26.15 4.14
C ILE A 78 -4.82 -25.65 2.88
N LYS A 79 -5.07 -26.58 1.96
CA LYS A 79 -5.85 -26.26 0.77
C LYS A 79 -7.30 -25.99 1.17
N GLN A 80 -7.82 -24.80 0.87
CA GLN A 80 -9.24 -24.52 1.02
C GLN A 80 -10.06 -25.45 0.12
N GLU A 81 -11.24 -25.85 0.59
CA GLU A 81 -12.22 -26.52 -0.25
C GLU A 81 -12.56 -25.65 -1.46
N PRO A 82 -12.73 -26.23 -2.67
CA PRO A 82 -13.07 -25.46 -3.85
C PRO A 82 -14.42 -24.74 -3.64
N PRO A 83 -14.57 -23.50 -4.14
CA PRO A 83 -15.83 -22.78 -4.03
C PRO A 83 -16.94 -23.49 -4.77
N SER A 84 -18.10 -23.57 -4.14
CA SER A 84 -19.29 -24.27 -4.62
C SER A 84 -20.15 -23.43 -5.57
N THR A 85 -20.03 -22.10 -5.48
CA THR A 85 -20.86 -21.16 -6.26
C THR A 85 -20.03 -20.02 -6.85
N LEU A 86 -20.52 -19.42 -7.94
CA LEU A 86 -19.92 -18.21 -8.53
C LEU A 86 -19.86 -17.05 -7.53
N ARG A 87 -20.86 -16.91 -6.64
CA ARG A 87 -20.86 -15.88 -5.59
C ARG A 87 -19.69 -16.10 -4.62
N GLU A 88 -19.48 -17.34 -4.18
CA GLU A 88 -18.38 -17.69 -3.29
C GLU A 88 -17.01 -17.45 -3.95
N ARG A 89 -16.88 -17.75 -5.25
CA ARG A 89 -15.68 -17.41 -6.03
C ARG A 89 -15.38 -15.91 -6.01
N ILE A 90 -16.41 -15.08 -6.20
CA ILE A 90 -16.30 -13.61 -6.16
C ILE A 90 -15.87 -13.12 -4.77
N GLU A 91 -16.49 -13.62 -3.70
CA GLU A 91 -16.15 -13.26 -2.32
C GLU A 91 -14.71 -13.62 -1.97
N ARG A 92 -14.25 -14.79 -2.43
CA ARG A 92 -12.88 -15.26 -2.21
C ARG A 92 -11.80 -14.40 -2.87
N LEU A 93 -12.13 -13.51 -3.82
CA LEU A 93 -11.15 -12.58 -4.41
C LEU A 93 -10.54 -11.61 -3.39
N ILE A 94 -11.23 -11.34 -2.29
CA ILE A 94 -10.77 -10.41 -1.23
C ILE A 94 -10.45 -11.12 0.09
N HIS A 95 -10.43 -12.45 0.11
CA HIS A 95 -9.98 -13.22 1.27
C HIS A 95 -8.48 -13.01 1.50
N GLY A 96 -8.09 -12.70 2.74
CA GLY A 96 -6.72 -12.29 3.09
C GLY A 96 -6.36 -10.86 2.69
N ILE A 97 -7.21 -10.18 1.89
CA ILE A 97 -7.09 -8.77 1.53
C ILE A 97 -7.96 -7.92 2.46
N TYR A 98 -9.28 -8.06 2.38
CA TYR A 98 -10.23 -7.25 3.14
C TYR A 98 -10.96 -8.08 4.19
N VAL A 99 -11.20 -9.36 3.88
CA VAL A 99 -11.80 -10.35 4.77
C VAL A 99 -10.69 -11.13 5.45
N ASP A 100 -10.69 -11.12 6.78
CA ASP A 100 -9.74 -11.89 7.58
C ASP A 100 -10.06 -13.39 7.49
N ILE A 101 -9.02 -14.20 7.32
CA ILE A 101 -9.12 -15.66 7.24
C ILE A 101 -7.99 -16.29 8.07
N PRO A 102 -8.16 -17.53 8.57
CA PRO A 102 -7.11 -18.17 9.34
C PRO A 102 -5.77 -18.28 8.58
N PRO A 103 -4.62 -18.13 9.27
CA PRO A 103 -3.29 -18.19 8.66
C PRO A 103 -3.04 -19.41 7.77
N GLU A 104 -3.60 -20.57 8.13
CA GLU A 104 -3.48 -21.83 7.41
C GLU A 104 -4.07 -21.74 6.00
N TYR A 105 -4.97 -20.79 5.77
CA TYR A 105 -5.64 -20.54 4.50
C TYR A 105 -5.19 -19.25 3.80
N ASP A 106 -4.40 -18.40 4.45
CA ASP A 106 -3.89 -17.14 3.90
C ASP A 106 -2.43 -17.27 3.45
N LEU A 107 -2.15 -18.13 2.47
CA LEU A 107 -0.78 -18.38 2.00
C LEU A 107 -0.02 -17.09 1.66
N TYR A 108 -0.66 -16.20 0.91
CA TYR A 108 0.02 -15.02 0.38
C TYR A 108 0.05 -13.88 1.39
N GLY A 109 -1.11 -13.52 1.94
CA GLY A 109 -1.22 -12.43 2.90
C GLY A 109 -0.37 -12.72 4.13
N TYR A 110 -0.50 -13.90 4.73
CA TYR A 110 0.23 -14.25 5.94
C TYR A 110 1.75 -14.13 5.77
N GLU A 111 2.31 -14.69 4.69
CA GLU A 111 3.74 -14.66 4.44
C GLU A 111 4.24 -13.22 4.20
N ILE A 112 3.50 -12.40 3.44
CA ILE A 112 3.85 -10.98 3.25
C ILE A 112 3.88 -10.28 4.60
N ARG A 113 2.85 -10.48 5.44
CA ARG A 113 2.78 -9.86 6.76
C ARG A 113 3.94 -10.31 7.66
N ARG A 114 4.30 -11.59 7.63
CA ARG A 114 5.47 -12.14 8.34
C ARG A 114 6.79 -11.51 7.89
N TYR A 115 7.05 -11.44 6.58
CA TYR A 115 8.30 -10.85 6.08
C TYR A 115 8.41 -9.37 6.37
N MET A 116 7.27 -8.67 6.51
CA MET A 116 7.21 -7.24 6.73
C MET A 116 7.11 -6.84 8.22
N ALA A 117 6.93 -7.80 9.13
CA ALA A 117 6.68 -7.59 10.55
C ALA A 117 7.81 -6.84 11.28
N HIS A 118 9.06 -7.07 10.86
CA HIS A 118 10.26 -6.59 11.55
C HIS A 118 10.93 -5.40 10.85
N ILE A 119 10.22 -4.70 9.95
CA ILE A 119 10.82 -3.62 9.17
C ILE A 119 10.81 -2.31 9.95
N GLY A 120 12.02 -1.81 10.22
CA GLY A 120 12.23 -0.50 10.82
C GLY A 120 12.53 -0.50 12.33
N GLY A 121 12.58 -1.67 12.97
CA GLY A 121 12.98 -1.77 14.38
C GLY A 121 14.43 -1.32 14.62
N GLN A 122 14.74 -0.84 15.83
CA GLN A 122 16.08 -0.38 16.21
C GLN A 122 17.17 -1.42 15.89
N ALA A 123 16.90 -2.69 16.19
CA ALA A 123 17.82 -3.79 15.94
C ALA A 123 18.15 -3.95 14.46
N VAL A 124 17.24 -3.56 13.56
CA VAL A 124 17.48 -3.56 12.12
C VAL A 124 18.34 -2.37 11.72
N LEU A 125 17.93 -1.16 12.12
CA LEU A 125 18.51 0.07 11.58
C LEU A 125 19.96 0.31 12.01
N ASN A 126 20.40 -0.26 13.14
CA ASN A 126 21.78 -0.12 13.62
C ASN A 126 22.79 -1.10 13.01
N SER A 127 22.39 -1.95 12.06
CA SER A 127 23.27 -2.96 11.47
C SER A 127 23.04 -3.12 9.98
N SER A 128 24.05 -2.84 9.15
CA SER A 128 23.97 -3.06 7.69
C SER A 128 23.63 -4.51 7.36
N GLN A 129 24.15 -5.48 8.12
CA GLN A 129 23.78 -6.89 7.95
C GLN A 129 22.27 -7.12 8.16
N ASN A 130 21.67 -6.45 9.15
CA ASN A 130 20.24 -6.58 9.42
C ASN A 130 19.40 -5.83 8.39
N ILE A 131 19.84 -4.65 7.93
CA ILE A 131 19.23 -3.92 6.81
C ILE A 131 19.21 -4.80 5.56
N GLN A 132 20.33 -5.42 5.20
CA GLN A 132 20.43 -6.37 4.09
C GLN A 132 19.52 -7.59 4.26
N GLY A 133 19.36 -8.08 5.50
CA GLY A 133 18.39 -9.11 5.83
C GLY A 133 16.95 -8.67 5.52
N GLN A 134 16.57 -7.46 5.93
CA GLN A 134 15.24 -6.92 5.65
C GLN A 134 15.01 -6.60 4.17
N LEU A 135 16.03 -6.15 3.43
CA LEU A 135 15.94 -5.99 1.98
C LEU A 135 15.64 -7.32 1.26
N LYS A 136 16.21 -8.43 1.73
CA LYS A 136 15.88 -9.78 1.24
C LYS A 136 14.44 -10.19 1.60
N ASN A 137 13.97 -9.86 2.80
CA ASN A 137 12.58 -10.09 3.21
C ASN A 137 11.60 -9.33 2.31
N ILE A 138 11.85 -8.04 2.06
CA ILE A 138 11.01 -7.22 1.17
C ILE A 138 10.99 -7.81 -0.24
N LYS A 139 12.15 -8.19 -0.79
CA LYS A 139 12.22 -8.82 -2.12
C LYS A 139 11.41 -10.12 -2.18
N THR A 140 11.42 -10.90 -1.10
CA THR A 140 10.61 -12.12 -0.99
C THR A 140 9.11 -11.79 -0.94
N ALA A 141 8.71 -10.80 -0.15
CA ALA A 141 7.33 -10.31 -0.10
C ALA A 141 6.85 -9.79 -1.47
N GLU A 142 7.70 -9.08 -2.22
CA GLU A 142 7.40 -8.61 -3.59
C GLU A 142 7.16 -9.78 -4.55
N ILE A 143 7.96 -10.84 -4.45
CA ILE A 143 7.76 -12.06 -5.25
C ILE A 143 6.41 -12.69 -4.92
N ILE A 144 6.09 -12.85 -3.64
CA ILE A 144 4.83 -13.44 -3.17
C ILE A 144 3.63 -12.60 -3.63
N LEU A 145 3.71 -11.27 -3.48
CA LEU A 145 2.68 -10.33 -3.92
C LEU A 145 2.41 -10.44 -5.43
N ARG A 146 3.47 -10.56 -6.26
CA ARG A 146 3.32 -10.77 -7.71
C ARG A 146 2.62 -12.08 -8.06
N TYR A 147 2.97 -13.17 -7.37
CA TYR A 147 2.29 -14.45 -7.58
C TYR A 147 0.82 -14.36 -7.17
N TRP A 148 0.53 -13.74 -6.03
CA TRP A 148 -0.84 -13.54 -5.57
C TRP A 148 -1.67 -12.72 -6.55
N HIS A 149 -1.12 -11.59 -7.03
CA HIS A 149 -1.77 -10.73 -8.01
C HIS A 149 -2.11 -11.50 -9.29
N LYS A 150 -1.15 -12.28 -9.80
CA LYS A 150 -1.36 -13.11 -11.00
C LYS A 150 -2.46 -14.15 -10.83
N GLU A 151 -2.54 -14.80 -9.66
CA GLU A 151 -3.59 -15.78 -9.39
C GLU A 151 -4.97 -15.12 -9.26
N ILE A 152 -5.05 -13.97 -8.61
CA ILE A 152 -6.31 -13.19 -8.51
C ILE A 152 -6.76 -12.70 -9.89
N ASP A 153 -5.86 -12.18 -10.72
CA ASP A 153 -6.19 -11.72 -12.07
C ASP A 153 -6.69 -12.86 -12.97
N LYS A 154 -6.04 -14.03 -12.86
CA LYS A 154 -6.46 -15.24 -13.56
C LYS A 154 -7.86 -15.67 -13.13
N GLU A 155 -8.13 -15.72 -11.83
CA GLU A 155 -9.44 -16.10 -11.31
C GLU A 155 -10.52 -15.07 -11.69
N ALA A 156 -10.23 -13.78 -11.60
CA ALA A 156 -11.13 -12.71 -12.02
C ALA A 156 -11.49 -12.82 -13.51
N SER A 157 -10.52 -13.16 -14.37
CA SER A 157 -10.76 -13.37 -15.80
C SER A 157 -11.68 -14.57 -16.08
N VAL A 158 -11.54 -15.65 -15.30
CA VAL A 158 -12.43 -16.81 -15.39
C VAL A 158 -13.84 -16.47 -14.93
N ILE A 159 -13.98 -15.76 -13.80
CA ILE A 159 -15.27 -15.29 -13.28
C ILE A 159 -15.98 -14.36 -14.28
N GLU A 160 -15.25 -13.42 -14.88
CA GLU A 160 -15.78 -12.50 -15.90
C GLU A 160 -16.36 -13.27 -17.09
N THR A 161 -15.61 -14.25 -17.60
CA THR A 161 -16.05 -15.13 -18.69
C THR A 161 -17.31 -15.92 -18.30
N GLU A 162 -17.40 -16.41 -17.06
CA GLU A 162 -18.55 -17.17 -16.57
C GLU A 162 -19.80 -16.30 -16.42
N ILE A 163 -19.64 -15.07 -15.93
CA ILE A 163 -20.71 -14.06 -15.81
C ILE A 163 -21.32 -13.74 -17.18
N GLU A 164 -20.48 -13.60 -18.21
CA GLU A 164 -20.92 -13.33 -19.58
C GLU A 164 -21.68 -14.51 -20.17
N LYS A 165 -21.15 -15.74 -20.01
CA LYS A 165 -21.76 -16.97 -20.53
C LYS A 165 -23.11 -17.30 -19.89
N THR A 166 -23.22 -17.13 -18.57
CA THR A 166 -24.41 -17.51 -17.80
C THR A 166 -25.47 -16.41 -17.77
N ASN A 167 -25.18 -15.25 -18.36
CA ASN A 167 -25.96 -14.03 -18.20
C ASN A 167 -26.32 -13.75 -16.73
N ALA A 168 -25.29 -13.76 -15.87
CA ALA A 168 -25.47 -13.64 -14.43
C ALA A 168 -26.26 -12.37 -14.04
N SER A 169 -26.98 -12.46 -12.92
CA SER A 169 -27.86 -11.38 -12.46
C SER A 169 -27.09 -10.07 -12.21
N PRO A 170 -27.76 -8.90 -12.30
CA PRO A 170 -27.12 -7.61 -12.05
C PRO A 170 -26.41 -7.53 -10.68
N SER A 171 -26.98 -8.16 -9.65
CA SER A 171 -26.36 -8.23 -8.32
C SER A 171 -25.02 -8.95 -8.33
N VAL A 172 -24.91 -10.08 -9.04
CA VAL A 172 -23.65 -10.84 -9.17
C VAL A 172 -22.60 -10.02 -9.92
N ARG A 173 -22.99 -9.36 -11.02
CA ARG A 173 -22.12 -8.48 -11.81
C ARG A 173 -21.57 -7.32 -10.97
N SER A 174 -22.43 -6.65 -10.22
CA SER A 174 -22.02 -5.55 -9.33
C SER A 174 -21.09 -6.02 -8.22
N SER A 175 -21.39 -7.18 -7.60
CA SER A 175 -20.52 -7.78 -6.60
C SER A 175 -19.14 -8.09 -7.16
N PHE A 176 -19.07 -8.71 -8.34
CA PHE A 176 -17.79 -9.01 -9.01
C PHE A 176 -16.97 -7.75 -9.27
N LYS A 177 -17.58 -6.69 -9.84
CA LYS A 177 -16.89 -5.41 -10.09
C LYS A 177 -16.32 -4.80 -8.82
N TYR A 178 -17.09 -4.83 -7.73
CA TYR A 178 -16.65 -4.33 -6.44
C TYR A 178 -15.44 -5.12 -5.91
N HIS A 179 -15.55 -6.45 -5.81
CA HIS A 179 -14.49 -7.31 -5.27
C HIS A 179 -13.20 -7.24 -6.10
N ARG A 180 -13.33 -7.22 -7.44
CA ARG A 180 -12.20 -7.02 -8.35
C ARG A 180 -11.53 -5.66 -8.12
N GLY A 181 -12.32 -4.60 -8.00
CA GLY A 181 -11.81 -3.24 -7.75
C GLY A 181 -11.06 -3.14 -6.42
N VAL A 182 -11.60 -3.74 -5.35
CA VAL A 182 -10.93 -3.81 -4.03
C VAL A 182 -9.61 -4.57 -4.12
N ALA A 183 -9.59 -5.73 -4.78
CA ALA A 183 -8.37 -6.51 -4.96
C ALA A 183 -7.29 -5.74 -5.77
N GLN A 184 -7.69 -5.06 -6.84
CA GLN A 184 -6.77 -4.25 -7.65
C GLN A 184 -6.18 -3.07 -6.87
N ALA A 185 -7.00 -2.35 -6.11
CA ALA A 185 -6.54 -1.27 -5.25
C ALA A 185 -5.52 -1.78 -4.22
N PHE A 186 -5.82 -2.92 -3.59
CA PHE A 186 -4.90 -3.56 -2.65
C PHE A 186 -3.53 -3.85 -3.26
N PHE A 187 -3.47 -4.44 -4.46
CA PHE A 187 -2.16 -4.76 -5.07
C PHE A 187 -1.35 -3.51 -5.41
N VAL A 188 -1.99 -2.40 -5.77
CA VAL A 188 -1.31 -1.11 -5.99
C VAL A 188 -0.74 -0.58 -4.67
N GLU A 189 -1.55 -0.56 -3.62
CA GLU A 189 -1.18 -0.03 -2.31
C GLU A 189 -0.12 -0.91 -1.62
N ALA A 190 -0.23 -2.23 -1.74
CA ALA A 190 0.77 -3.18 -1.25
C ALA A 190 2.12 -3.01 -1.96
N ASN A 191 2.14 -2.85 -3.28
CA ASN A 191 3.38 -2.57 -4.02
C ASN A 191 4.00 -1.23 -3.59
N SER A 192 3.18 -0.19 -3.39
CA SER A 192 3.65 1.09 -2.87
C SER A 192 4.28 0.94 -1.49
N TRP A 193 3.63 0.21 -0.58
CA TRP A 193 4.13 -0.04 0.76
C TRP A 193 5.46 -0.81 0.76
N LEU A 194 5.55 -1.94 0.05
CA LEU A 194 6.80 -2.71 -0.09
C LEU A 194 7.92 -1.83 -0.68
N GLY A 195 7.62 -1.12 -1.77
CA GLY A 195 8.59 -0.28 -2.48
C GLY A 195 9.12 0.88 -1.65
N ASN A 196 8.27 1.55 -0.85
CA ASN A 196 8.70 2.65 0.00
C ASN A 196 9.51 2.17 1.21
N ASN A 197 9.20 1.01 1.80
CA ASN A 197 10.07 0.38 2.80
C ASN A 197 11.42 0.02 2.19
N ARG A 198 11.45 -0.53 0.97
CA ARG A 198 12.71 -0.86 0.28
C ARG A 198 13.58 0.38 0.07
N LYS A 199 13.01 1.46 -0.49
CA LYS A 199 13.74 2.72 -0.73
C LYS A 199 14.35 3.30 0.54
N LEU A 200 13.60 3.28 1.64
CA LEU A 200 14.10 3.76 2.93
C LEU A 200 15.32 2.94 3.38
N LEU A 201 15.24 1.62 3.30
CA LEU A 201 16.33 0.73 3.70
C LEU A 201 17.53 0.77 2.75
N GLU A 202 17.31 0.84 1.43
CA GLU A 202 18.36 1.05 0.43
C GLU A 202 19.11 2.34 0.71
N TYR A 203 18.38 3.43 0.99
CA TYR A 203 18.99 4.71 1.34
C TYR A 203 19.86 4.62 2.61
N LEU A 204 19.38 3.94 3.66
CA LEU A 204 20.14 3.77 4.91
C LEU A 204 21.38 2.89 4.73
N ASP A 205 21.30 1.86 3.88
CA ASP A 205 22.45 1.04 3.54
C ASP A 205 23.49 1.83 2.71
N ASP A 206 23.03 2.62 1.74
CA ASP A 206 23.87 3.43 0.86
C ASP A 206 24.67 4.49 1.61
N ILE A 207 24.06 5.17 2.58
CA ILE A 207 24.78 6.16 3.42
C ILE A 207 25.66 5.51 4.48
N GLY A 208 25.44 4.22 4.78
CA GLY A 208 26.15 3.46 5.79
C GLY A 208 25.75 3.80 7.23
N VAL A 209 25.84 2.81 8.12
CA VAL A 209 25.50 2.91 9.54
C VAL A 209 26.33 3.94 10.31
N ASP A 210 27.52 4.30 9.81
CA ASP A 210 28.34 5.35 10.41
C ASP A 210 27.80 6.77 10.16
N SER A 211 26.87 6.95 9.21
CA SER A 211 26.31 8.28 8.88
C SER A 211 25.21 8.73 9.83
N TYR A 212 24.71 7.84 10.68
CA TYR A 212 23.59 8.12 11.57
C TYR A 212 23.72 7.35 12.89
N GLU A 213 22.95 7.77 13.89
CA GLU A 213 22.82 7.05 15.16
C GLU A 213 21.33 6.92 15.48
N PHE A 214 20.86 5.69 15.70
CA PHE A 214 19.49 5.43 16.12
C PHE A 214 19.42 5.17 17.63
N LYS A 215 18.71 6.07 18.32
CA LYS A 215 18.40 6.01 19.75
C LYS A 215 16.89 6.14 19.91
N ASP A 216 16.17 5.02 19.94
CA ASP A 216 14.71 4.97 20.02
C ASP A 216 14.15 6.02 21.02
N PRO A 217 13.21 6.90 20.61
CA PRO A 217 12.51 7.01 19.33
C PRO A 217 13.19 7.89 18.27
N ASP A 218 14.43 8.32 18.48
CA ASP A 218 15.07 9.33 17.65
C ASP A 218 16.16 8.75 16.73
N MET A 219 16.29 9.34 15.54
CA MET A 219 17.39 9.06 14.63
C MET A 219 18.13 10.35 14.29
N THR A 220 19.43 10.37 14.55
CA THR A 220 20.28 11.54 14.31
C THR A 220 21.21 11.26 13.13
N PHE A 221 21.48 12.29 12.32
CA PHE A 221 22.33 12.19 11.13
C PHE A 221 23.50 13.15 11.25
N LYS A 222 24.66 12.74 10.76
CA LYS A 222 25.85 13.61 10.70
C LYS A 222 25.69 14.76 9.71
N ASN A 223 24.84 14.59 8.69
CA ASN A 223 24.62 15.54 7.61
C ASN A 223 23.14 15.93 7.49
N PHE A 224 22.87 17.23 7.39
CA PHE A 224 21.53 17.77 7.18
C PHE A 224 20.87 17.29 5.87
N MET A 225 21.63 17.18 4.78
CA MET A 225 21.12 16.64 3.52
C MET A 225 20.66 15.20 3.68
N GLN A 226 21.39 14.41 4.47
CA GLN A 226 21.01 13.02 4.75
C GLN A 226 19.73 12.95 5.59
N LEU A 227 19.59 13.83 6.58
CA LEU A 227 18.37 13.94 7.36
C LEU A 227 17.16 14.30 6.48
N GLN A 228 17.31 15.27 5.56
CA GLN A 228 16.22 15.66 4.67
C GLN A 228 15.78 14.51 3.77
N GLN A 229 16.73 13.76 3.18
CA GLN A 229 16.39 12.59 2.36
C GLN A 229 15.73 11.48 3.18
N TYR A 230 16.24 11.21 4.39
CA TYR A 230 15.61 10.28 5.32
C TYR A 230 14.16 10.66 5.61
N ALA A 231 13.90 11.93 5.93
CA ALA A 231 12.56 12.42 6.21
C ALA A 231 11.60 12.23 5.02
N ILE A 232 12.06 12.45 3.79
CA ILE A 232 11.28 12.21 2.57
C ILE A 232 10.93 10.73 2.44
N HIS A 233 11.91 9.83 2.60
CA HIS A 233 11.68 8.39 2.53
C HIS A 233 10.76 7.88 3.65
N LEU A 234 10.96 8.37 4.88
CA LEU A 234 10.14 8.02 6.04
C LEU A 234 8.69 8.47 5.84
N LYS A 235 8.47 9.70 5.35
CA LYS A 235 7.12 10.19 5.03
C LYS A 235 6.45 9.31 3.98
N ALA A 236 7.11 9.04 2.86
CA ALA A 236 6.56 8.20 1.79
C ALA A 236 6.21 6.79 2.29
N ARG A 237 7.05 6.21 3.16
CA ARG A 237 6.80 4.92 3.80
C ARG A 237 5.58 4.97 4.72
N ASN A 238 5.43 6.01 5.52
CA ASN A 238 4.30 6.15 6.46
C ASN A 238 2.98 6.38 5.73
N ASP A 239 2.97 7.22 4.70
CA ASP A 239 1.80 7.44 3.85
C ASP A 239 1.34 6.11 3.20
N ALA A 240 2.29 5.29 2.72
CA ALA A 240 1.97 3.98 2.15
C ALA A 240 1.54 2.94 3.20
N LEU A 241 2.07 3.01 4.43
CA LEU A 241 1.62 2.17 5.54
C LEU A 241 0.17 2.50 5.92
N GLU A 242 -0.21 3.78 5.97
CA GLU A 242 -1.59 4.17 6.29
C GLU A 242 -2.60 3.60 5.28
N GLN A 243 -2.23 3.58 3.99
CA GLN A 243 -3.03 2.97 2.93
C GLN A 243 -3.21 1.46 3.17
N ILE A 244 -2.12 0.72 3.40
CA ILE A 244 -2.22 -0.74 3.58
C ILE A 244 -2.92 -1.12 4.89
N GLN A 245 -2.90 -0.24 5.89
CA GLN A 245 -3.67 -0.41 7.14
C GLN A 245 -5.19 -0.22 6.94
N GLY A 246 -5.64 0.26 5.78
CA GLY A 246 -7.05 0.24 5.41
C GLY A 246 -7.63 -1.17 5.23
N TYR A 247 -6.77 -2.19 5.12
CA TYR A 247 -7.14 -3.58 4.96
C TYR A 247 -7.07 -4.33 6.30
N THR A 248 -8.19 -4.91 6.75
CA THR A 248 -8.30 -5.54 8.09
C THR A 248 -7.15 -6.49 8.44
N PRO A 249 -6.75 -7.45 7.58
CA PRO A 249 -5.64 -8.35 7.88
C PRO A 249 -4.28 -7.64 8.04
N PHE A 250 -4.08 -6.51 7.36
CA PHE A 250 -2.84 -5.73 7.39
C PHE A 250 -2.84 -4.67 8.51
N LEU A 251 -4.00 -4.19 8.93
CA LEU A 251 -4.14 -3.34 10.11
C LEU A 251 -3.66 -4.06 11.38
N ARG A 252 -4.04 -5.33 11.52
CA ARG A 252 -3.70 -6.18 12.68
C ARG A 252 -2.23 -6.59 12.73
N MET A 253 -1.41 -6.12 11.79
CA MET A 253 0.05 -6.22 11.85
C MET A 253 0.71 -5.18 12.75
N VAL A 254 -0.04 -4.15 13.16
CA VAL A 254 0.46 -3.15 14.10
C VAL A 254 0.17 -3.67 15.49
N TYR A 255 1.21 -4.13 16.18
CA TYR A 255 1.12 -4.28 17.63
C TYR A 255 2.23 -3.54 18.35
#